data_AF-A0A7C7S1H5-F1
#
_entry.id   AF-A0A7C7S1H5-F1
#
_cell.length_a   1.000
_cell.length_b   1.000
_cell.length_c   1.000
_cell.angle_alpha   90.00
_cell.angle_beta   90.00
_cell.angle_gamma   90.00
#
_symmetry.space_group_name_H-M   'P 1'
#
loop_
_entity.id
_entity.type
_entity.pdbx_description
1 polymer ?
#
loop_
_entity_poly.entity_id
_entity_poly.type
_entity_poly.pdbx_seq_one_letter_code
_entity_poly.pdbx_strand_id
1 'polypeptide(L)'
;MTYRFEEESYRNTYVLEDFYHTHPFFEYSYVVVRLRDEDNATNAFAFQVNFNKTFNPLPDHPRLSEIQTEIARGFAKNAPDELILLFKQRVVEAKAYGEKNPTSYLEFEPGNYFNYFELVPKNKEMLDFNFSNGQYFAEDSYDIDPRNDNRSLKLAFYKLELDNADQAPIFSLTYFLDERLREKEDAKLEPTNSDMLIAINESIPDFNDRLKKRYKEAKRIGKELLKSSPGVKIEEGKIKLNEPCPCGSGKKYKKCCALKLN
;
A
#
# COMPACT_ATOMS: atom_id res chain seq x y z
N MET A 1 10.32 15.38 -21.74
CA MET A 1 11.26 16.49 -21.90
C MET A 1 12.63 15.96 -21.55
N THR A 2 13.52 15.86 -22.53
CA THR A 2 14.86 15.29 -22.36
C THR A 2 15.77 16.36 -21.77
N TYR A 3 16.10 16.25 -20.48
CA TYR A 3 17.09 17.14 -19.88
C TYR A 3 18.48 16.58 -20.23
N ARG A 4 19.30 17.39 -20.90
CA ARG A 4 20.68 17.04 -21.20
C ARG A 4 21.58 17.57 -20.09
N PHE A 5 22.36 16.67 -19.51
CA PHE A 5 23.38 17.00 -18.53
C PHE A 5 24.75 16.68 -19.11
N GLU A 6 25.66 17.65 -19.05
CA GLU A 6 27.04 17.51 -19.49
C GLU A 6 27.95 17.51 -18.25
N GLU A 7 28.88 16.57 -18.19
CA GLU A 7 29.92 16.57 -17.16
C GLU A 7 30.76 17.86 -17.24
N GLU A 8 31.35 18.32 -16.13
CA GLU A 8 32.17 19.55 -16.11
C GLU A 8 33.37 19.51 -17.09
N SER A 9 33.76 18.31 -17.54
CA SER A 9 34.80 18.10 -18.57
C SER A 9 34.25 17.78 -19.96
N TYR A 10 32.93 17.89 -20.17
CA TYR A 10 32.18 17.64 -21.41
C TYR A 10 32.42 16.24 -22.01
N ARG A 11 32.73 15.23 -21.18
CA ARG A 11 33.08 13.89 -21.67
C ARG A 11 31.88 13.08 -22.12
N ASN A 12 30.76 13.18 -21.41
CA ASN A 12 29.55 12.40 -21.70
C ASN A 12 28.32 13.30 -21.65
N THR A 13 27.34 13.01 -22.51
CA THR A 13 26.00 13.60 -22.48
C THR A 13 25.02 12.57 -21.91
N TYR A 14 24.26 12.97 -20.89
CA TYR A 14 23.26 12.12 -20.28
C TYR A 14 21.84 12.56 -20.65
N VAL A 15 20.99 11.57 -20.93
CA VAL A 15 19.54 11.69 -20.99
C VAL A 15 18.98 11.45 -19.59
N LEU A 16 18.27 12.44 -19.06
CA LEU A 16 17.55 12.32 -17.79
C LEU A 16 16.21 11.60 -17.98
N GLU A 17 16.01 10.54 -17.21
CA GLU A 17 14.74 9.81 -17.03
C GLU A 17 14.31 9.95 -15.57
N ASP A 18 13.05 10.31 -15.32
CA ASP A 18 12.49 10.53 -13.99
C ASP A 18 11.34 9.57 -13.67
N PHE A 19 11.32 9.07 -12.44
CA PHE A 19 10.38 8.07 -11.95
C PHE A 19 9.72 8.56 -10.67
N TYR A 20 8.40 8.36 -10.60
CA TYR A 20 7.56 8.85 -9.53
C TYR A 20 6.81 7.71 -8.88
N HIS A 21 6.77 7.73 -7.55
CA HIS A 21 5.86 6.88 -6.81
C HIS A 21 4.43 7.31 -7.07
N THR A 22 3.55 6.34 -7.25
CA THR A 22 2.12 6.59 -7.46
C THR A 22 1.30 6.43 -6.19
N HIS A 23 1.91 6.06 -5.06
CA HIS A 23 1.21 5.85 -3.80
C HIS A 23 0.58 7.17 -3.29
N PRO A 24 -0.75 7.28 -3.18
CA PRO A 24 -1.40 8.57 -2.92
C PRO A 24 -1.28 9.03 -1.47
N PHE A 25 -1.11 8.09 -0.52
CA PHE A 25 -1.05 8.40 0.92
C PHE A 25 0.35 8.70 1.46
N PHE A 26 1.39 8.57 0.65
CA PHE A 26 2.77 8.78 1.11
C PHE A 26 3.31 10.12 0.60
N GLU A 27 3.97 10.89 1.45
CA GLU A 27 4.61 12.15 1.07
C GLU A 27 6.07 11.91 0.67
N TYR A 28 6.31 11.86 -0.64
CA TYR A 28 7.66 11.75 -1.18
C TYR A 28 8.29 13.14 -1.32
N SER A 29 9.42 13.33 -0.65
CA SER A 29 10.23 14.56 -0.72
C SER A 29 11.38 14.45 -1.74
N TYR A 30 11.32 13.44 -2.61
CA TYR A 30 12.33 13.15 -3.63
C TYR A 30 11.69 12.63 -4.91
N VAL A 31 12.48 12.64 -5.99
CA VAL A 31 12.21 11.93 -7.24
C VAL A 31 13.35 10.96 -7.51
N VAL A 32 13.06 9.81 -8.12
CA VAL A 32 14.11 8.91 -8.60
C VAL A 32 14.50 9.36 -10.01
N VAL A 33 15.77 9.67 -10.21
CA VAL A 33 16.32 10.03 -11.52
C VAL A 33 17.28 8.95 -11.97
N ARG A 34 17.19 8.58 -13.25
CA ARG A 34 18.19 7.79 -13.96
C ARG A 34 18.86 8.67 -15.00
N LEU A 35 20.18 8.74 -14.94
CA LEU A 35 20.99 9.35 -15.97
C LEU A 35 21.46 8.24 -16.90
N ARG A 36 21.00 8.29 -18.15
CA ARG A 36 21.41 7.34 -19.19
C ARG A 36 22.37 8.04 -20.15
N ASP A 37 23.61 7.59 -20.15
CA ASP A 37 24.62 8.01 -21.10
C ASP A 37 24.11 7.78 -22.54
N GLU A 38 24.20 8.82 -23.38
CA GLU A 38 23.67 8.82 -24.74
C GLU A 38 24.48 7.86 -25.65
N ASP A 39 25.78 7.71 -25.41
CA ASP A 39 26.69 6.91 -26.22
C ASP A 39 26.93 5.50 -25.64
N ASN A 40 26.81 5.34 -24.31
CA ASN A 40 27.01 4.06 -23.65
C ASN A 40 25.92 3.73 -22.60
N ALA A 41 24.87 3.04 -23.04
CA ALA A 41 23.75 2.66 -22.17
C ALA A 41 24.14 1.83 -20.92
N THR A 42 25.30 1.15 -20.91
CA THR A 42 25.79 0.40 -19.73
C THR A 42 26.30 1.31 -18.61
N ASN A 43 26.61 2.57 -18.93
CA ASN A 43 27.00 3.60 -17.96
C ASN A 43 25.78 4.30 -17.33
N ALA A 44 24.57 3.77 -17.49
CA ALA A 44 23.40 4.33 -16.85
C ALA A 44 23.37 4.05 -15.34
N PHE A 45 22.99 5.03 -14.54
CA PHE A 45 22.86 4.89 -13.09
C PHE A 45 21.68 5.72 -12.57
N ALA A 46 21.14 5.32 -11.42
CA ALA A 46 19.97 5.95 -10.84
C ALA A 46 20.19 6.30 -9.36
N PHE A 47 19.56 7.38 -8.92
CA PHE A 47 19.68 7.93 -7.58
C PHE A 47 18.44 8.76 -7.23
N GLN A 48 18.25 9.04 -5.94
CA GLN A 48 17.20 9.94 -5.49
C GLN A 48 17.71 11.37 -5.51
N VAL A 49 16.88 12.28 -6.01
CA VAL A 49 17.08 13.73 -5.93
C VAL A 49 16.04 14.27 -4.96
N ASN A 50 16.50 14.70 -3.79
CA ASN A 50 15.65 15.32 -2.77
C ASN A 50 15.30 16.76 -3.19
N PHE A 51 14.09 17.21 -2.86
CA PHE A 51 13.63 18.56 -3.22
C PHE A 51 14.39 19.69 -2.52
N ASN A 52 15.19 19.37 -1.49
CA ASN A 52 16.14 20.27 -0.87
C ASN A 52 17.52 20.27 -1.57
N LYS A 53 17.61 19.75 -2.79
CA LYS A 53 18.83 19.70 -3.63
C LYS A 53 19.96 18.85 -3.06
N THR A 54 19.61 17.81 -2.30
CA THR A 54 20.54 16.75 -1.88
C THR A 54 20.26 15.47 -2.67
N PHE A 55 21.16 14.49 -2.60
CA PHE A 55 20.98 13.19 -3.25
C PHE A 55 21.12 12.06 -2.24
N ASN A 56 20.43 10.94 -2.50
CA ASN A 56 20.65 9.67 -1.82
C ASN A 56 20.86 8.56 -2.85
N PRO A 57 21.67 7.53 -2.56
CA PRO A 57 21.66 6.30 -3.34
C PRO A 57 20.30 5.60 -3.21
N LEU A 58 19.93 4.79 -4.22
CA LEU A 58 18.71 3.99 -4.14
C LEU A 58 18.89 2.79 -3.19
N PRO A 59 17.89 2.49 -2.33
CA PRO A 59 17.86 1.25 -1.57
C PRO A 59 17.92 0.03 -2.49
N ASP A 60 18.60 -1.03 -2.09
CA ASP A 60 18.69 -2.31 -2.81
C ASP A 60 19.23 -2.25 -4.26
N HIS A 61 19.87 -1.15 -4.64
CA HIS A 61 20.54 -0.97 -5.93
C HIS A 61 22.08 -1.08 -5.81
N PRO A 62 22.78 -1.37 -6.93
CA PRO A 62 24.24 -1.33 -6.95
C PRO A 62 24.80 0.00 -6.45
N ARG A 63 25.89 -0.05 -5.68
CA ARG A 63 26.56 1.16 -5.22
C ARG A 63 27.07 1.96 -6.42
N LEU A 64 26.84 3.27 -6.37
CA LEU A 64 27.40 4.20 -7.34
C LEU A 64 28.93 4.18 -7.26
N SER A 65 29.58 4.29 -8.42
CA SER A 65 31.02 4.55 -8.46
C SER A 65 31.34 5.94 -7.91
N GLU A 66 32.62 6.24 -7.66
CA GLU A 66 33.06 7.56 -7.21
C GLU A 66 32.64 8.66 -8.19
N ILE A 67 32.87 8.44 -9.50
CA ILE A 67 32.47 9.35 -10.58
C ILE A 67 30.95 9.55 -10.61
N GLN A 68 30.17 8.46 -10.54
CA GLN A 68 28.70 8.54 -10.53
C GLN A 68 28.18 9.29 -9.30
N THR A 69 28.86 9.15 -8.16
CA THR A 69 28.53 9.85 -6.91
C THR A 69 28.78 11.34 -7.04
N GLU A 70 29.90 11.75 -7.66
CA GLU A 70 30.20 13.15 -7.95
C GLU A 70 29.18 13.76 -8.91
N ILE A 71 28.84 13.04 -9.99
CA ILE A 71 27.81 13.46 -10.95
C ILE A 71 26.45 13.62 -10.25
N ALA A 72 26.00 12.62 -9.48
CA ALA A 72 24.73 12.67 -8.78
C ALA A 72 24.66 13.84 -7.79
N ARG A 73 25.75 14.08 -7.05
CA ARG A 73 25.87 15.21 -6.12
C ARG A 73 25.84 16.55 -6.86
N GLY A 74 26.61 16.67 -7.94
CA GLY A 74 26.66 17.88 -8.76
C GLY A 74 25.29 18.19 -9.39
N PHE A 75 24.65 17.18 -9.96
CA PHE A 75 23.30 17.29 -10.53
C PHE A 75 22.28 17.77 -9.49
N ALA A 76 22.20 17.11 -8.33
CA ALA A 76 21.21 17.48 -7.31
C ALA A 76 21.45 18.90 -6.76
N LYS A 77 22.71 19.24 -6.46
CA LYS A 77 23.08 20.55 -5.88
C LYS A 77 22.82 21.70 -6.86
N ASN A 78 23.12 21.48 -8.14
CA ASN A 78 23.04 22.51 -9.18
C ASN A 78 21.72 22.48 -9.96
N ALA A 79 20.78 21.61 -9.60
CA ALA A 79 19.47 21.54 -10.24
C ALA A 79 18.77 22.92 -10.18
N PRO A 80 18.29 23.45 -11.32
CA PRO A 80 17.51 24.69 -11.34
C PRO A 80 16.24 24.59 -10.48
N ASP A 81 15.80 25.69 -9.89
CA ASP A 81 14.58 25.71 -9.08
C ASP A 81 13.34 25.34 -9.90
N GLU A 82 13.32 25.71 -11.18
CA GLU A 82 12.26 25.35 -12.13
C GLU A 82 12.20 23.84 -12.37
N LEU A 83 13.35 23.16 -12.37
CA LEU A 83 13.40 21.70 -12.51
C LEU A 83 12.86 21.02 -11.24
N ILE A 84 13.24 21.52 -10.06
CA ILE A 84 12.69 21.02 -8.79
C ILE A 84 11.18 21.27 -8.70
N LEU A 85 10.70 22.43 -9.17
CA LEU A 85 9.28 22.74 -9.23
C LEU A 85 8.53 21.78 -10.17
N LEU A 86 9.09 21.49 -11.35
CA LEU A 86 8.55 20.50 -12.27
C LEU A 86 8.47 19.11 -11.63
N PHE A 87 9.51 18.68 -10.90
CA PHE A 87 9.49 17.40 -10.19
C PHE A 87 8.39 17.34 -9.14
N LYS A 88 8.20 18.42 -8.35
CA LYS A 88 7.09 18.51 -7.38
C LYS A 88 5.72 18.44 -8.06
N GLN A 89 5.54 19.12 -9.18
CA GLN A 89 4.30 19.07 -9.95
C GLN A 89 4.01 17.62 -10.42
N ARG A 90 5.01 16.94 -10.97
CA ARG A 90 4.86 15.54 -11.44
C ARG A 90 4.62 14.54 -10.31
N VAL A 91 5.11 14.79 -9.09
CA VAL A 91 4.70 14.00 -7.90
C VAL A 91 3.20 14.10 -7.67
N VAL A 92 2.62 15.31 -7.73
CA VAL A 92 1.17 15.51 -7.56
C VAL A 92 0.39 14.79 -8.67
N GLU A 93 0.86 14.87 -9.91
CA GLU A 93 0.25 14.16 -11.05
C GLU A 93 0.32 12.63 -10.88
N ALA A 94 1.45 12.11 -10.41
CA ALA A 94 1.65 10.68 -10.15
C ALA A 94 0.76 10.16 -9.00
N LYS A 95 0.57 10.95 -7.94
CA LYS A 95 -0.39 10.64 -6.87
C LYS A 95 -1.82 10.58 -7.40
N ALA A 96 -2.24 11.59 -8.16
CA ALA A 96 -3.56 11.62 -8.78
C ALA A 96 -3.78 10.47 -9.78
N TYR A 97 -2.72 9.99 -10.41
CA TYR A 97 -2.73 8.76 -11.21
C TYR A 97 -2.95 7.53 -10.33
N GLY A 98 -2.22 7.36 -9.22
CA GLY A 98 -2.41 6.23 -8.32
C GLY A 98 -3.79 6.16 -7.67
N GLU A 99 -4.37 7.29 -7.27
CA GLU A 99 -5.76 7.33 -6.79
C GLU A 99 -6.78 6.74 -7.78
N LYS A 100 -6.49 6.83 -9.09
CA LYS A 100 -7.31 6.25 -10.16
C LYS A 100 -6.92 4.81 -10.49
N ASN A 101 -5.70 4.42 -10.17
CA ASN A 101 -5.07 3.17 -10.58
C ASN A 101 -4.37 2.51 -9.39
N PRO A 102 -5.11 2.00 -8.39
CA PRO A 102 -4.51 1.44 -7.17
C PRO A 102 -3.50 0.32 -7.45
N THR A 103 -3.67 -0.41 -8.57
CA THR A 103 -2.73 -1.44 -9.01
C THR A 103 -1.34 -0.92 -9.42
N SER A 104 -1.12 0.40 -9.48
CA SER A 104 0.18 0.98 -9.79
C SER A 104 1.12 1.12 -8.60
N TYR A 105 0.61 1.02 -7.37
CA TYR A 105 1.40 1.07 -6.14
C TYR A 105 1.14 -0.10 -5.19
N LEU A 106 0.02 -0.81 -5.35
CA LEU A 106 -0.25 -2.00 -4.55
C LEU A 106 0.66 -3.16 -4.97
N GLU A 107 1.37 -3.72 -4.00
CA GLU A 107 2.18 -4.90 -4.18
C GLU A 107 1.44 -6.12 -3.63
N PHE A 108 1.30 -7.17 -4.45
CA PHE A 108 0.58 -8.37 -4.05
C PHE A 108 1.48 -9.28 -3.22
N GLU A 109 1.10 -9.51 -1.96
CA GLU A 109 1.74 -10.48 -1.08
C GLU A 109 0.68 -11.40 -0.44
N PRO A 110 0.80 -12.73 -0.61
CA PRO A 110 -0.13 -13.68 0.02
C PRO A 110 -0.15 -13.55 1.54
N GLY A 111 -1.35 -13.46 2.11
CA GLY A 111 -1.55 -13.38 3.58
C GLY A 111 -1.64 -11.96 4.11
N ASN A 112 -1.29 -10.94 3.31
CA ASN A 112 -1.46 -9.55 3.73
C ASN A 112 -2.93 -9.11 3.63
N TYR A 113 -3.32 -8.25 4.58
CA TYR A 113 -4.60 -7.56 4.58
C TYR A 113 -4.35 -6.10 4.19
N PHE A 114 -5.16 -5.58 3.29
CA PHE A 114 -5.07 -4.20 2.81
C PHE A 114 -6.28 -3.42 3.28
N ASN A 115 -6.09 -2.20 3.79
CA ASN A 115 -7.23 -1.36 4.14
C ASN A 115 -8.02 -0.99 2.89
N TYR A 116 -9.35 -0.91 3.02
CA TYR A 116 -10.21 -0.65 1.88
C TYR A 116 -9.94 0.70 1.23
N PHE A 117 -9.60 1.72 2.02
CA PHE A 117 -9.25 3.03 1.50
C PHE A 117 -7.95 2.97 0.67
N GLU A 118 -7.03 2.04 0.96
CA GLU A 118 -5.84 1.83 0.13
C GLU A 118 -6.18 1.13 -1.19
N LEU A 119 -7.15 0.23 -1.16
CA LEU A 119 -7.64 -0.47 -2.35
C LEU A 119 -8.48 0.44 -3.25
N VAL A 120 -9.23 1.37 -2.66
CA VAL A 120 -10.14 2.28 -3.36
C VAL A 120 -10.02 3.69 -2.75
N PRO A 121 -8.95 4.45 -3.06
CA PRO A 121 -8.68 5.77 -2.45
C PRO A 121 -9.78 6.81 -2.63
N LYS A 122 -10.57 6.66 -3.69
CA LYS A 122 -11.67 7.58 -4.02
C LYS A 122 -12.99 7.26 -3.33
N ASN A 123 -13.01 6.16 -2.56
CA ASN A 123 -14.20 5.79 -1.81
C ASN A 123 -14.51 6.88 -0.77
N LYS A 124 -15.77 7.32 -0.74
CA LYS A 124 -16.25 8.34 0.21
C LYS A 124 -17.12 7.75 1.31
N GLU A 125 -17.42 6.46 1.25
CA GLU A 125 -18.33 5.79 2.18
C GLU A 125 -17.60 5.42 3.48
N MET A 126 -17.08 6.40 4.22
CA MET A 126 -16.37 6.13 5.48
C MET A 126 -17.28 5.38 6.47
N LEU A 127 -16.66 4.58 7.36
CA LEU A 127 -17.37 3.81 8.37
C LEU A 127 -17.43 4.61 9.68
N ASP A 128 -17.88 5.86 9.57
CA ASP A 128 -18.00 6.78 10.68
C ASP A 128 -19.28 6.52 11.45
N PHE A 129 -19.24 6.64 12.78
CA PHE A 129 -20.39 6.43 13.65
C PHE A 129 -20.26 7.24 14.94
N ASN A 130 -21.40 7.49 15.59
CA ASN A 130 -21.44 8.09 16.90
C ASN A 130 -21.57 6.99 17.96
N PHE A 131 -20.84 7.14 19.06
CA PHE A 131 -20.97 6.24 20.20
C PHE A 131 -20.83 7.03 21.50
N SER A 132 -21.76 6.85 22.44
CA SER A 132 -21.85 7.69 23.62
C SER A 132 -21.85 9.19 23.24
N ASN A 133 -20.87 9.98 23.70
CA ASN A 133 -20.75 11.41 23.41
C ASN A 133 -19.57 11.73 22.48
N GLY A 134 -19.10 10.76 21.68
CA GLY A 134 -17.95 10.91 20.80
C GLY A 134 -18.23 10.48 19.36
N GLN A 135 -17.36 10.94 18.46
CA GLN A 135 -17.28 10.49 17.08
C GLN A 135 -16.19 9.44 16.94
N TYR A 136 -16.48 8.41 16.17
CA TYR A 136 -15.62 7.25 15.96
C TYR A 136 -15.66 6.86 14.49
N PHE A 137 -14.66 6.11 14.06
CA PHE A 137 -14.64 5.51 12.73
C PHE A 137 -14.09 4.09 12.82
N ALA A 138 -14.42 3.28 11.83
CA ALA A 138 -13.83 1.97 11.65
C ALA A 138 -13.05 1.88 10.34
N GLU A 139 -11.95 1.14 10.36
CA GLU A 139 -11.22 0.73 9.16
C GLU A 139 -11.47 -0.74 8.90
N ASP A 140 -11.75 -1.06 7.64
CA ASP A 140 -11.93 -2.41 7.16
C ASP A 140 -10.80 -2.84 6.23
N SER A 141 -10.12 -3.92 6.60
CA SER A 141 -9.01 -4.49 5.84
C SER A 141 -9.35 -5.87 5.29
N TYR A 142 -8.89 -6.16 4.08
CA TYR A 142 -9.26 -7.37 3.34
C TYR A 142 -8.03 -8.15 2.87
N ASP A 143 -8.11 -9.47 3.01
CA ASP A 143 -7.28 -10.39 2.22
C ASP A 143 -7.70 -10.25 0.76
N ILE A 144 -6.81 -9.76 -0.10
CA ILE A 144 -7.08 -9.56 -1.53
C ILE A 144 -6.85 -10.82 -2.38
N ASP A 145 -6.22 -11.87 -1.84
CA ASP A 145 -5.90 -13.08 -2.58
C ASP A 145 -7.18 -13.80 -3.04
N PRO A 146 -7.47 -13.84 -4.35
CA PRO A 146 -8.69 -14.45 -4.86
C PRO A 146 -8.74 -15.97 -4.68
N ARG A 147 -7.63 -16.60 -4.30
CA ARG A 147 -7.56 -18.05 -4.01
C ARG A 147 -8.11 -18.37 -2.62
N ASN A 148 -8.18 -17.39 -1.73
CA ASN A 148 -8.67 -17.55 -0.36
C ASN A 148 -10.15 -17.16 -0.27
N ASP A 149 -11.04 -18.13 -0.01
CA ASP A 149 -12.47 -17.88 0.29
C ASP A 149 -12.69 -17.73 1.81
N ASN A 150 -11.94 -16.82 2.42
CA ASN A 150 -11.99 -16.58 3.87
C ASN A 150 -13.33 -16.00 4.36
N ARG A 151 -14.08 -15.32 3.46
CA ARG A 151 -15.37 -14.64 3.74
C ARG A 151 -15.36 -13.81 5.03
N SER A 152 -14.25 -13.14 5.27
CA SER A 152 -14.03 -12.32 6.45
C SER A 152 -13.16 -11.11 6.11
N LEU A 153 -13.17 -10.15 7.02
CA LEU A 153 -12.32 -8.96 6.99
C LEU A 153 -11.81 -8.67 8.41
N LYS A 154 -10.82 -7.78 8.51
CA LYS A 154 -10.41 -7.19 9.79
C LYS A 154 -11.11 -5.86 9.94
N LEU A 155 -11.71 -5.63 11.09
CA LEU A 155 -12.37 -4.38 11.42
C LEU A 155 -11.67 -3.79 12.64
N ALA A 156 -11.16 -2.57 12.52
CA ALA A 156 -10.46 -1.86 13.59
C ALA A 156 -11.20 -0.56 13.89
N PHE A 157 -11.40 -0.26 15.18
CA PHE A 157 -12.20 0.88 15.64
C PHE A 157 -11.32 1.95 16.26
N TYR A 158 -11.59 3.20 15.92
CA TYR A 158 -10.82 4.35 16.34
C TYR A 158 -11.76 5.45 16.84
N LYS A 159 -11.28 6.23 17.80
CA LYS A 159 -11.93 7.49 18.16
C LYS A 159 -11.47 8.55 17.17
N LEU A 160 -12.36 9.41 16.70
CA LEU A 160 -11.98 10.47 15.77
C LEU A 160 -11.20 11.56 16.52
N GLU A 161 -9.88 11.56 16.37
CA GLU A 161 -8.97 12.57 16.93
C GLU A 161 -8.11 13.18 15.80
N LEU A 162 -8.34 14.46 15.48
CA LEU A 162 -7.73 15.10 14.31
C LEU A 162 -6.19 15.28 14.42
N ASP A 163 -5.65 15.32 15.63
CA ASP A 163 -4.25 15.65 15.90
C ASP A 163 -3.37 14.43 16.22
N ASN A 164 -3.91 13.21 16.07
CA ASN A 164 -3.21 11.97 16.45
C ASN A 164 -3.06 11.01 15.26
N ALA A 165 -2.00 11.20 14.47
CA ALA A 165 -1.74 10.38 13.28
C ALA A 165 -1.36 8.93 13.60
N ASP A 166 -0.84 8.66 14.81
CA ASP A 166 -0.36 7.34 15.24
C ASP A 166 -1.32 6.68 16.25
N GLN A 167 -2.60 7.03 16.19
CA GLN A 167 -3.59 6.52 17.12
C GLN A 167 -3.75 5.00 16.99
N ALA A 168 -3.51 4.27 18.08
CA ALA A 168 -3.82 2.85 18.13
C ALA A 168 -5.34 2.61 18.11
N PRO A 169 -5.82 1.51 17.48
CA PRO A 169 -7.23 1.15 17.54
C PRO A 169 -7.65 0.88 18.99
N ILE A 170 -8.88 1.29 19.31
CA ILE A 170 -9.55 0.96 20.59
C ILE A 170 -9.65 -0.56 20.73
N PHE A 171 -10.09 -1.21 19.65
CA PHE A 171 -10.07 -2.65 19.50
C PHE A 171 -10.12 -3.03 18.02
N SER A 172 -9.85 -4.30 17.74
CA SER A 172 -10.03 -4.88 16.41
C SER A 172 -10.62 -6.27 16.52
N LEU A 173 -11.38 -6.68 15.52
CA LEU A 173 -11.95 -8.02 15.42
C LEU A 173 -11.86 -8.57 14.00
N THR A 174 -12.11 -9.87 13.89
CA THR A 174 -12.37 -10.50 12.59
C THR A 174 -13.88 -10.46 12.34
N TYR A 175 -14.32 -9.69 11.36
CA TYR A 175 -15.74 -9.66 10.99
C TYR A 175 -16.00 -10.72 9.93
N PHE A 176 -16.84 -11.71 10.26
CA PHE A 176 -17.27 -12.75 9.33
C PHE A 176 -18.51 -12.30 8.55
N LEU A 177 -18.52 -12.53 7.24
CA LEU A 177 -19.68 -12.29 6.39
C LEU A 177 -20.75 -13.38 6.56
N ASP A 178 -20.35 -14.55 7.06
CA ASP A 178 -21.24 -15.62 7.53
C ASP A 178 -21.74 -15.30 8.94
N GLU A 179 -23.06 -15.22 9.10
CA GLU A 179 -23.72 -14.81 10.33
C GLU A 179 -23.42 -15.75 11.51
N ARG A 180 -23.41 -17.06 11.29
CA ARG A 180 -23.16 -18.05 12.37
C ARG A 180 -21.73 -17.98 12.88
N LEU A 181 -20.78 -17.70 12.00
CA LEU A 181 -19.38 -17.49 12.40
C LEU A 181 -19.21 -16.13 13.08
N ARG A 182 -19.90 -15.10 12.60
CA ARG A 182 -19.90 -13.77 13.19
C ARG A 182 -20.42 -13.78 14.63
N GLU A 183 -21.59 -14.38 14.87
CA GLU A 183 -22.16 -14.52 16.22
C GLU A 183 -21.17 -15.16 17.23
N LYS A 184 -20.42 -16.18 16.80
CA LYS A 184 -19.42 -16.85 17.65
C LYS A 184 -18.20 -15.99 17.94
N GLU A 185 -17.83 -15.10 17.02
CA GLU A 185 -16.70 -14.19 17.21
C GLU A 185 -17.12 -13.00 18.06
N ASP A 186 -18.27 -12.40 17.76
CA ASP A 186 -18.84 -11.25 18.47
C ASP A 186 -19.13 -11.58 19.93
N ALA A 187 -19.54 -12.81 20.24
CA ALA A 187 -19.76 -13.27 21.63
C ALA A 187 -18.50 -13.27 22.51
N LYS A 188 -17.31 -13.06 21.95
CA LYS A 188 -16.05 -12.93 22.69
C LYS A 188 -15.69 -11.49 23.03
N LEU A 189 -16.46 -10.51 22.52
CA LEU A 189 -16.20 -9.10 22.76
C LEU A 189 -16.55 -8.72 24.20
N GLU A 190 -15.73 -7.84 24.76
CA GLU A 190 -16.09 -7.14 25.99
C GLU A 190 -17.36 -6.29 25.78
N PRO A 191 -18.19 -6.07 26.81
CA PRO A 191 -19.48 -5.39 26.67
C PRO A 191 -19.37 -4.05 25.91
N THR A 192 -18.41 -3.19 26.26
CA THR A 192 -18.21 -1.90 25.59
C THR A 192 -17.89 -2.03 24.10
N ASN A 193 -17.12 -3.06 23.71
CA ASN A 193 -16.76 -3.30 22.31
C ASN A 193 -17.96 -3.86 21.53
N SER A 194 -18.77 -4.69 22.17
CA SER A 194 -20.05 -5.15 21.61
C SER A 194 -21.00 -3.98 21.36
N ASP A 195 -21.12 -3.05 22.33
CA ASP A 195 -21.96 -1.85 22.19
C ASP A 195 -21.47 -0.95 21.04
N MET A 196 -20.16 -0.80 20.85
CA MET A 196 -19.60 -0.09 19.69
C MET A 196 -19.92 -0.77 18.36
N LEU A 197 -19.82 -2.11 18.30
CA LEU A 197 -20.17 -2.87 17.10
C LEU A 197 -21.67 -2.77 16.78
N ILE A 198 -22.53 -2.68 17.79
CA ILE A 198 -23.96 -2.40 17.61
C ILE A 198 -24.14 -0.98 17.06
N ALA A 199 -23.50 0.02 17.66
CA ALA A 199 -23.66 1.41 17.27
C ALA A 199 -23.26 1.69 15.81
N ILE A 200 -22.19 1.05 15.30
CA ILE A 200 -21.82 1.19 13.88
C ILE A 200 -22.83 0.50 12.94
N ASN A 201 -23.37 -0.67 13.32
CA ASN A 201 -24.42 -1.35 12.56
C ASN A 201 -25.70 -0.50 12.51
N GLU A 202 -26.05 0.18 13.59
CA GLU A 202 -27.23 1.07 13.65
C GLU A 202 -27.00 2.37 12.86
N SER A 203 -25.77 2.91 12.92
CA SER A 203 -25.40 4.15 12.22
C SER A 203 -25.29 3.97 10.70
N ILE A 204 -24.98 2.76 10.24
CA ILE A 204 -24.77 2.45 8.82
C ILE A 204 -25.82 1.40 8.39
N PRO A 205 -26.98 1.81 7.84
CA PRO A 205 -28.10 0.92 7.56
C PRO A 205 -27.78 -0.30 6.68
N ASP A 206 -26.78 -0.18 5.81
CA ASP A 206 -26.33 -1.22 4.88
C ASP A 206 -24.98 -1.83 5.27
N PHE A 207 -24.55 -1.71 6.54
CA PHE A 207 -23.18 -2.02 6.97
C PHE A 207 -22.66 -3.37 6.46
N ASN A 208 -23.38 -4.46 6.73
CA ASN A 208 -22.97 -5.80 6.30
C ASN A 208 -22.92 -5.94 4.76
N ASP A 209 -23.89 -5.37 4.05
CA ASP A 209 -23.92 -5.44 2.58
C ASP A 209 -22.83 -4.58 1.93
N ARG A 210 -22.52 -3.43 2.55
CA ARG A 210 -21.36 -2.61 2.21
C ARG A 210 -20.07 -3.41 2.36
N LEU A 211 -19.83 -4.04 3.51
CA LEU A 211 -18.64 -4.89 3.74
C LEU A 211 -18.57 -6.07 2.75
N LYS A 212 -19.69 -6.70 2.40
CA LYS A 212 -19.73 -7.75 1.36
C LYS A 212 -19.34 -7.20 -0.02
N LYS A 213 -19.80 -6.00 -0.38
CA LYS A 213 -19.44 -5.35 -1.66
C LYS A 213 -17.94 -5.06 -1.70
N ARG A 214 -17.41 -4.48 -0.62
CA ARG A 214 -15.98 -4.20 -0.45
C ARG A 214 -15.11 -5.45 -0.51
N TYR A 215 -15.53 -6.54 0.13
CA TYR A 215 -14.88 -7.84 0.04
C TYR A 215 -14.75 -8.32 -1.42
N LYS A 216 -15.84 -8.26 -2.19
CA LYS A 216 -15.81 -8.67 -3.61
C LYS A 216 -14.89 -7.78 -4.44
N GLU A 217 -14.89 -6.47 -4.17
CA GLU A 217 -14.00 -5.53 -4.85
C GLU A 217 -12.53 -5.78 -4.53
N ALA A 218 -12.20 -6.03 -3.26
CA ALA A 218 -10.87 -6.42 -2.82
C ALA A 218 -10.36 -7.68 -3.54
N LYS A 219 -11.19 -8.73 -3.65
CA LYS A 219 -10.85 -9.94 -4.42
C LYS A 219 -10.69 -9.68 -5.92
N ARG A 220 -11.45 -8.74 -6.49
CA ARG A 220 -11.28 -8.32 -7.90
C ARG A 220 -9.93 -7.64 -8.11
N ILE A 221 -9.57 -6.70 -7.24
CA ILE A 221 -8.28 -5.99 -7.29
C ILE A 221 -7.11 -6.98 -7.15
N GLY A 222 -7.17 -7.91 -6.19
CA GLY A 222 -6.13 -8.94 -6.06
C GLY A 222 -6.01 -9.83 -7.30
N LYS A 223 -7.12 -10.15 -7.96
CA LYS A 223 -7.09 -10.88 -9.25
C LYS A 223 -6.43 -10.07 -10.37
N GLU A 224 -6.60 -8.75 -10.39
CA GLU A 224 -5.94 -7.87 -11.37
C GLU A 224 -4.43 -7.80 -11.11
N LEU A 225 -4.03 -7.62 -9.85
CA LEU A 225 -2.64 -7.60 -9.43
C LEU A 225 -1.89 -8.90 -9.77
N LEU A 226 -2.54 -10.06 -9.56
CA LEU A 226 -1.98 -11.36 -9.94
C LEU A 226 -1.76 -11.50 -11.46
N LYS A 227 -2.55 -10.82 -12.29
CA LYS A 227 -2.37 -10.85 -13.76
C LYS A 227 -1.26 -9.90 -14.22
N SER A 228 -1.08 -8.77 -13.55
CA SER A 228 -0.12 -7.74 -13.93
C SER A 228 1.28 -7.97 -13.38
N SER A 229 1.46 -8.82 -12.38
CA SER A 229 2.76 -9.06 -11.75
C SER A 229 3.65 -10.00 -12.58
N PRO A 230 4.75 -9.52 -13.20
CA PRO A 230 5.67 -10.36 -13.94
C PRO A 230 6.52 -11.17 -12.95
N GLY A 231 6.49 -12.50 -13.05
CA GLY A 231 7.47 -13.33 -12.33
C GLY A 231 7.10 -13.73 -10.90
N VAL A 232 5.84 -13.60 -10.47
CA VAL A 232 5.33 -14.51 -9.45
C VAL A 232 5.29 -15.90 -10.09
N LYS A 233 6.43 -16.61 -10.03
CA LYS A 233 6.41 -18.07 -10.09
C LYS A 233 5.55 -18.47 -8.92
N ILE A 234 4.30 -18.77 -9.23
CA ILE A 234 3.39 -19.48 -8.36
C ILE A 234 4.12 -20.80 -8.11
N GLU A 235 4.86 -20.91 -7.00
CA GLU A 235 5.03 -22.22 -6.45
C GLU A 235 3.62 -22.67 -6.10
N GLU A 236 3.10 -23.63 -6.84
CA GLU A 236 2.06 -24.54 -6.35
C GLU A 236 2.63 -25.36 -5.18
N GLY A 237 3.21 -24.69 -4.19
CA GLY A 237 3.60 -25.26 -2.93
C GLY A 237 2.31 -25.51 -2.19
N LYS A 238 1.77 -26.73 -2.32
CA LYS A 238 0.80 -27.25 -1.35
C LYS A 238 1.35 -26.90 0.03
N ILE A 239 0.69 -25.98 0.73
CA ILE A 239 1.08 -25.56 2.08
C ILE A 239 1.30 -26.83 2.88
N LYS A 240 2.54 -27.06 3.34
CA LYS A 240 2.86 -28.29 4.04
C LYS A 240 2.05 -28.28 5.33
N LEU A 241 1.40 -29.40 5.64
CA LEU A 241 0.51 -29.57 6.81
C LEU A 241 1.10 -29.05 8.14
N ASN A 242 2.42 -29.02 8.27
CA ASN A 242 3.12 -28.58 9.48
C ASN A 242 3.57 -27.12 9.49
N GLU A 243 3.42 -26.36 8.40
CA GLU A 243 3.78 -24.95 8.33
C GLU A 243 2.78 -24.06 9.08
N PRO A 244 3.20 -22.87 9.56
CA PRO A 244 2.28 -21.90 10.15
C PRO A 244 1.15 -21.58 9.18
N CYS A 245 -0.06 -21.54 9.70
CA CYS A 245 -1.25 -21.36 8.89
C CYS A 245 -1.29 -19.92 8.33
N PRO A 246 -1.50 -19.74 7.01
CA PRO A 246 -1.46 -18.42 6.38
C PRO A 246 -2.59 -17.49 6.85
N CYS A 247 -3.58 -17.99 7.60
CA CYS A 247 -4.62 -17.16 8.21
C CYS A 247 -4.14 -16.38 9.46
N GLY A 248 -2.84 -16.41 9.78
CA GLY A 248 -2.25 -15.66 10.89
C GLY A 248 -2.62 -16.18 12.29
N SER A 249 -3.14 -17.41 12.40
CA SER A 249 -3.59 -17.95 13.71
C SER A 249 -2.45 -18.42 14.63
N GLY A 250 -1.20 -18.42 14.15
CA GLY A 250 -0.05 -19.00 14.84
C GLY A 250 -0.05 -20.53 14.95
N LYS A 251 -1.11 -21.21 14.46
CA LYS A 251 -1.24 -22.68 14.48
C LYS A 251 -0.69 -23.29 13.20
N LYS A 252 -0.28 -24.57 13.24
CA LYS A 252 0.09 -25.34 12.04
C LYS A 252 -1.12 -25.48 11.10
N TYR A 253 -0.91 -25.41 9.78
CA TYR A 253 -1.96 -25.46 8.75
C TYR A 253 -2.92 -26.64 8.93
N LYS A 254 -2.41 -27.84 9.23
CA LYS A 254 -3.22 -29.05 9.51
C LYS A 254 -4.15 -28.95 10.71
N LYS A 255 -3.85 -28.05 11.65
CA LYS A 255 -4.63 -27.82 12.89
C LYS A 255 -5.50 -26.57 12.80
N CYS A 256 -5.58 -25.94 11.62
CA CYS A 256 -6.30 -24.69 11.43
C CYS A 256 -7.14 -24.74 10.14
N CYS A 257 -6.75 -24.04 9.08
CA CYS A 257 -7.56 -23.94 7.86
C CYS A 257 -7.80 -25.29 7.16
N ALA A 258 -6.90 -26.27 7.29
CA ALA A 258 -7.12 -27.60 6.72
C ALA A 258 -8.32 -28.34 7.33
N LEU A 259 -8.69 -28.05 8.59
CA LEU A 259 -9.86 -28.66 9.25
C LEU A 259 -11.19 -28.03 8.81
N LYS A 260 -11.15 -26.87 8.15
CA LYS A 260 -12.32 -26.17 7.63
C LYS A 260 -12.62 -26.53 6.16
N LEU A 261 -11.76 -27.33 5.53
CA LEU A 261 -11.90 -27.80 4.14
C LEU A 261 -12.59 -29.18 4.05
N ASN A 262 -13.10 -29.70 5.17
CA ASN A 262 -13.92 -30.91 5.25
C ASN A 262 -15.32 -30.58 5.78
#